data_AF-A0A9E5MI77-F1
#
_entry.id   AF-A0A9E5MI77-F1
#
_cell.length_a   1.000
_cell.length_b   1.000
_cell.length_c   1.000
_cell.angle_alpha   90.00
_cell.angle_beta   90.00
_cell.angle_gamma   90.00
#
_symmetry.space_group_name_H-M   'P 1'
#
loop_
_entity.id
_entity.type
_entity.pdbx_description
1 polymer ?
#
loop_
_entity_poly.entity_id
_entity_poly.type
_entity_poly.pdbx_seq_one_letter_code
_entity_poly.pdbx_strand_id
1 'polypeptide(L)'
;MADELPGAISEDARDSVEASTVRYQGSTDAVEVWAAREEVDRGICLIVAPVNDPSGWVVGCGGGNTVTSVSLTGGGDYEFYPQGLPEGEPREGWVAVSDYVIARE
;
A
#
# COMPACT_ATOMS: atom_id res chain seq x y z
N MET A 1 4.70 -15.31 -6.97
CA MET A 1 4.90 -13.89 -6.62
C MET A 1 4.56 -13.81 -5.15
N ALA A 2 5.57 -13.56 -4.31
CA ALA A 2 5.52 -13.87 -2.89
C ALA A 2 4.82 -12.74 -2.13
N ASP A 3 3.96 -13.10 -1.18
CA ASP A 3 3.40 -12.23 -0.14
C ASP A 3 4.48 -11.72 0.85
N GLU A 4 5.66 -11.37 0.35
CA GLU A 4 6.84 -10.99 1.15
C GLU A 4 7.35 -9.62 0.67
N LEU A 5 7.54 -8.70 1.61
CA LEU A 5 8.15 -7.40 1.34
C LEU A 5 9.63 -7.59 1.00
N PRO A 6 10.19 -6.86 0.02
CA PRO A 6 11.62 -6.91 -0.26
C PRO A 6 12.42 -6.61 1.03
N GLY A 7 13.53 -7.31 1.22
CA GLY A 7 14.27 -7.32 2.50
C GLY A 7 14.59 -5.93 3.07
N ALA A 8 14.87 -4.96 2.20
CA ALA A 8 15.15 -3.57 2.56
C ALA A 8 13.94 -2.84 3.18
N ILE A 9 12.72 -3.21 2.79
CA ILE A 9 11.47 -2.67 3.33
C ILE A 9 11.04 -3.47 4.55
N SER A 10 11.24 -4.80 4.50
CA SER A 10 10.86 -5.70 5.58
C SER A 10 11.46 -5.32 6.94
N GLU A 11 12.69 -4.80 7.03
CA GLU A 11 13.30 -4.47 8.34
C GLU A 11 12.69 -3.23 9.00
N ASP A 12 12.51 -2.13 8.27
CA ASP A 12 11.89 -0.92 8.82
C ASP A 12 10.37 -1.06 8.94
N ALA A 13 9.70 -1.70 7.98
CA ALA A 13 8.26 -1.90 8.03
C ALA A 13 7.86 -2.88 9.15
N ARG A 14 8.73 -3.85 9.52
CA ARG A 14 8.48 -4.78 10.63
C ARG A 14 8.28 -4.13 11.98
N ASP A 15 8.81 -2.93 12.20
CA ASP A 15 8.57 -2.19 13.44
C ASP A 15 7.13 -1.63 13.51
N SER A 16 6.45 -1.52 12.36
CA SER A 16 5.09 -0.96 12.24
C SER A 16 4.03 -1.98 11.81
N VAL A 17 4.39 -3.03 11.08
CA VAL A 17 3.45 -4.00 10.50
C VAL A 17 3.79 -5.46 10.82
N GLU A 18 2.74 -6.26 10.99
CA GLU A 18 2.85 -7.69 11.19
C GLU A 18 3.22 -8.38 9.86
N ALA A 19 4.51 -8.72 9.69
CA ALA A 19 5.05 -9.31 8.46
C ALA A 19 4.29 -10.55 7.96
N SER A 20 3.69 -11.34 8.86
CA SER A 20 2.88 -12.53 8.53
C SER A 20 1.56 -12.20 7.80
N THR A 21 1.11 -10.95 7.87
CA THR A 21 -0.14 -10.46 7.26
C THR A 21 0.07 -9.63 6.02
N VAL A 22 1.32 -9.46 5.58
CA VAL A 22 1.65 -8.81 4.32
C VAL A 22 0.91 -9.54 3.20
N ARG A 23 0.23 -8.76 2.37
CA ARG A 23 -0.46 -9.20 1.16
C ARG A 23 -0.10 -8.24 0.05
N TYR A 24 0.37 -8.82 -1.05
CA TYR A 24 0.60 -8.05 -2.26
C TYR A 24 -0.74 -7.58 -2.82
N GLN A 25 -0.90 -6.28 -3.03
CA GLN A 25 -2.12 -5.71 -3.58
C GLN A 25 -2.01 -5.55 -5.10
N GLY A 26 -0.82 -5.18 -5.59
CA GLY A 26 -0.58 -5.01 -7.02
C GLY A 26 0.63 -4.13 -7.28
N SER A 27 0.85 -3.79 -8.53
CA SER A 27 1.93 -2.90 -8.98
C SER A 27 1.45 -2.03 -10.12
N THR A 28 2.03 -0.84 -10.22
CA THR A 28 1.99 0.01 -11.42
C THR A 28 3.33 -0.08 -12.17
N ASP A 29 3.49 0.67 -13.25
CA ASP A 29 4.77 0.79 -13.96
C ASP A 29 5.88 1.42 -13.08
N ALA A 30 5.51 2.22 -12.09
CA ALA A 30 6.46 2.94 -11.24
C ALA A 30 6.64 2.32 -9.84
N VAL A 31 5.62 1.66 -9.29
CA VAL A 31 5.63 1.20 -7.89
C VAL A 31 5.03 -0.18 -7.69
N GLU A 32 5.36 -0.80 -6.56
CA GLU A 32 4.70 -1.96 -6.01
C GLU A 32 3.95 -1.58 -4.73
N VAL A 33 2.80 -2.20 -4.51
CA VAL A 33 1.89 -1.91 -3.41
C VAL A 33 1.58 -3.18 -2.63
N TRP A 34 1.75 -3.09 -1.30
CA TRP A 34 1.40 -4.14 -0.35
C TRP A 34 0.49 -3.57 0.73
N ALA A 35 -0.36 -4.44 1.29
CA ALA A 35 -1.10 -4.14 2.51
C ALA A 35 -0.66 -5.10 3.60
N ALA A 36 -0.49 -4.61 4.82
CA ALA A 36 -0.19 -5.42 5.98
C ALA A 36 -0.98 -4.92 7.18
N ARG A 37 -1.25 -5.79 8.14
CA ARG A 37 -1.86 -5.37 9.38
C ARG A 37 -0.84 -4.63 10.23
N GLU A 38 -1.26 -3.55 10.86
CA GLU A 38 -0.48 -2.86 11.88
C GLU A 38 -0.29 -3.76 13.11
N GLU A 39 0.89 -3.73 13.71
CA GLU A 39 1.21 -4.55 14.89
C GLU A 39 0.44 -4.07 16.15
N VAL A 40 0.29 -2.76 16.34
CA VAL A 40 -0.19 -2.16 17.59
C VAL A 40 -1.71 -1.92 17.60
N ASP A 41 -2.23 -1.11 16.68
CA ASP A 41 -3.65 -0.72 16.67
C ASP A 41 -4.54 -1.63 15.80
N ARG A 42 -3.98 -2.73 15.26
CA ARG A 42 -4.67 -3.68 14.37
C ARG A 42 -5.28 -3.03 13.11
N GLY A 43 -4.84 -1.83 12.75
CA GLY A 43 -5.18 -1.16 11.50
C GLY A 43 -4.64 -1.89 10.28
N ILE A 44 -4.90 -1.33 9.09
CA ILE A 44 -4.25 -1.79 7.87
C ILE A 44 -3.29 -0.69 7.40
N CYS A 45 -2.05 -1.10 7.19
CA CYS A 45 -1.00 -0.28 6.62
C CYS A 45 -0.82 -0.60 5.14
N LEU A 46 -0.78 0.45 4.35
CA LEU A 46 -0.46 0.44 2.94
C LEU A 46 1.03 0.77 2.78
N ILE A 47 1.77 -0.15 2.19
CA ILE A 47 3.18 0.02 1.84
C ILE A 47 3.28 0.23 0.34
N VAL A 48 3.94 1.30 -0.09
CA VAL A 48 4.17 1.62 -1.49
C VAL A 48 5.67 1.80 -1.70
N ALA A 49 6.24 1.08 -2.66
CA ALA A 49 7.68 1.17 -2.95
C ALA A 49 7.92 1.40 -4.45
N PRO A 50 8.84 2.31 -4.83
CA PRO A 50 9.24 2.46 -6.22
C PRO A 50 9.92 1.18 -6.73
N VAL A 51 9.51 0.68 -7.90
CA VAL A 51 10.12 -0.51 -8.54
C VAL A 51 11.61 -0.28 -8.82
N ASN A 52 11.98 0.94 -9.21
CA ASN A 52 13.35 1.30 -9.58
C ASN A 52 14.21 1.71 -8.37
N ASP A 53 13.60 2.07 -7.24
CA ASP A 53 14.29 2.53 -6.03
C ASP A 53 13.50 2.12 -4.78
N PRO A 54 13.56 0.85 -4.34
CA PRO A 54 12.78 0.37 -3.21
C PRO A 54 13.19 1.02 -1.87
N SER A 55 14.31 1.75 -1.82
CA SER A 55 14.68 2.58 -0.66
C SER A 55 13.78 3.78 -0.45
N GLY A 56 13.12 4.30 -1.49
CA GLY A 56 12.19 5.42 -1.42
C GLY A 56 10.77 5.03 -1.00
N TRP A 57 10.57 3.86 -0.38
CA TRP A 57 9.26 3.38 0.01
C TRP A 57 8.60 4.27 1.08
N VAL A 58 7.28 4.22 1.11
CA VAL A 58 6.44 4.93 2.07
C VAL A 58 5.42 3.96 2.66
N VAL A 59 5.04 4.21 3.93
CA VAL A 59 3.95 3.49 4.60
C VAL A 59 2.95 4.47 5.16
N GLY A 60 1.68 4.23 4.86
CA GLY A 60 0.56 4.88 5.51
C GLY A 60 -0.22 3.83 6.31
N CYS A 61 -0.40 4.05 7.61
CA CYS A 61 -1.24 3.19 8.44
C CYS A 61 -2.57 3.87 8.73
N GLY A 62 -3.67 3.22 8.37
CA GLY A 62 -5.01 3.66 8.71
C GLY A 62 -5.55 2.86 9.88
N GLY A 63 -6.12 3.57 10.86
CA GLY A 63 -6.86 2.95 11.95
C GLY A 63 -8.16 2.32 11.47
N GLY A 64 -8.34 1.03 11.72
CA GLY A 64 -9.59 0.30 11.51
C GLY A 64 -10.06 0.21 10.06
N ASN A 65 -11.35 0.53 9.82
CA ASN A 65 -12.00 0.40 8.51
C ASN A 65 -11.95 1.69 7.68
N THR A 66 -10.99 2.57 7.97
CA THR A 66 -10.88 3.89 7.34
C THR A 66 -10.00 3.79 6.10
N VAL A 67 -10.31 4.59 5.08
CA VAL A 67 -9.45 4.72 3.88
C VAL A 67 -8.08 5.21 4.31
N THR A 68 -7.05 4.56 3.79
CA THR A 68 -5.65 4.92 4.05
C THR A 68 -5.06 5.51 2.80
N SER A 69 -4.60 6.74 2.86
CA SER A 69 -3.92 7.41 1.74
C SER A 69 -2.43 7.56 2.02
N VAL A 70 -1.62 7.36 0.99
CA VAL A 70 -0.18 7.60 1.04
C VAL A 70 0.26 8.26 -0.27
N SER A 71 1.12 9.26 -0.15
CA SER A 71 1.66 9.97 -1.30
C SER A 71 3.14 9.69 -1.39
N LEU A 72 3.58 9.11 -2.51
CA LEU A 72 4.98 8.87 -2.80
C LEU A 72 5.53 10.05 -3.59
N THR A 73 6.59 10.67 -3.07
CA THR A 73 7.22 11.82 -3.75
C THR A 73 7.80 11.36 -5.10
N GLY A 74 7.23 11.85 -6.20
CA GLY A 74 7.62 11.47 -7.56
C GLY A 74 7.03 10.14 -8.05
N GLY A 75 6.18 9.49 -7.26
CA GLY A 75 5.49 8.25 -7.62
C GLY A 75 3.96 8.31 -7.55
N GLY A 76 3.37 9.44 -7.15
CA GLY A 76 1.93 9.63 -7.16
C GLY A 76 1.24 9.41 -5.81
N ASP A 77 -0.09 9.47 -5.83
CA ASP A 77 -0.98 9.27 -4.68
C ASP A 77 -1.62 7.87 -4.73
N TYR A 78 -1.77 7.24 -3.58
CA TYR A 78 -2.31 5.89 -3.44
C TYR A 78 -3.36 5.88 -2.34
N GLU A 79 -4.51 5.26 -2.59
CA GLU A 79 -5.57 5.10 -1.60
C GLU A 79 -5.94 3.62 -1.47
N PHE A 80 -5.95 3.13 -0.23
CA PHE A 80 -6.35 1.79 0.13
C PHE A 80 -7.67 1.81 0.89
N TYR A 81 -8.58 0.97 0.42
CA TYR A 81 -9.92 0.80 0.94
C TYR A 81 -10.02 -0.55 1.65
N PRO A 82 -9.96 -0.60 2.98
CA PRO A 82 -10.01 -1.87 3.72
C PRO A 82 -11.31 -2.65 3.52
N GLN A 83 -12.37 -2.01 3.03
CA GLN A 83 -13.67 -2.64 2.75
C GLN A 83 -13.89 -2.97 1.25
N GLY A 84 -12.87 -2.76 0.41
CA GLY A 84 -12.99 -2.84 -1.04
C GLY A 84 -13.36 -1.49 -1.65
N LEU A 85 -13.07 -1.35 -2.95
CA LEU A 85 -13.35 -0.12 -3.67
C LEU A 85 -14.87 0.17 -3.69
N PRO A 86 -15.30 1.41 -3.37
CA PRO A 86 -16.68 1.82 -3.52
C PRO A 86 -17.13 1.79 -4.99
N GLU A 87 -18.44 1.66 -5.19
CA GLU A 87 -19.06 1.67 -6.52
C GLU A 87 -18.81 3.03 -7.19
N GLY A 88 -18.16 3.02 -8.36
CA GLY A 88 -17.76 4.24 -9.09
C GLY A 88 -16.27 4.56 -9.04
N GLU A 89 -15.45 3.70 -8.43
CA GLU A 89 -13.99 3.76 -8.56
C GLU A 89 -13.43 2.86 -9.68
N PRO A 90 -12.25 3.20 -10.24
CA PRO A 90 -11.44 4.39 -9.93
C PRO A 90 -12.07 5.69 -10.45
N ARG A 91 -11.92 6.78 -9.68
CA ARG A 91 -12.39 8.12 -10.03
C ARG A 91 -11.55 8.73 -11.17
N GLU A 92 -12.02 9.81 -11.80
CA GLU A 92 -11.28 10.44 -12.93
C GLU A 92 -9.85 10.81 -12.53
N GLY A 93 -8.86 10.34 -13.31
CA GLY A 93 -7.43 10.52 -13.03
C GLY A 93 -6.82 9.50 -12.07
N TRP A 94 -7.59 8.51 -11.62
CA TRP A 94 -7.09 7.37 -10.84
C TRP A 94 -7.19 6.07 -11.64
N VAL A 95 -6.33 5.12 -11.30
CA VAL A 95 -6.31 3.77 -11.86
C VAL A 95 -6.48 2.76 -10.72
N ALA A 96 -7.28 1.72 -10.95
CA ALA A 96 -7.39 0.63 -10.00
C ALA A 96 -6.15 -0.26 -10.12
N VAL A 97 -5.35 -0.29 -9.06
CA VAL A 97 -4.23 -1.23 -8.92
C VAL A 97 -4.78 -2.60 -8.52
N SER A 98 -5.82 -2.62 -7.68
CA SER A 98 -6.52 -3.83 -7.24
C SER A 98 -7.96 -3.52 -6.80
N ASP A 99 -8.73 -4.55 -6.41
CA ASP A 99 -10.07 -4.40 -5.81
C ASP A 99 -10.10 -3.63 -4.48
N TYR A 100 -8.94 -3.24 -3.95
CA TYR A 100 -8.78 -2.50 -2.70
C TYR A 100 -7.92 -1.24 -2.84
N VAL A 101 -7.15 -1.10 -3.92
CA VAL A 101 -6.19 0.00 -4.09
C VAL A 101 -6.45 0.74 -5.39
N ILE A 102 -6.47 2.06 -5.30
CA ILE A 102 -6.34 2.95 -6.45
C ILE A 102 -5.05 3.76 -6.36
N ALA A 103 -4.50 4.10 -7.51
CA ALA A 103 -3.32 4.94 -7.65
C ALA A 103 -3.59 6.11 -8.60
N ARG A 104 -2.88 7.21 -8.41
CA ARG A 104 -2.86 8.37 -9.31
C ARG A 104 -1.42 8.81 -9.49
N GLU A 105 -0.94 8.67 -10.72
CA GLU A 105 0.41 9.10 -11.13
C GLU A 105 0.41 10.54 -11.68
#